data_AF-A0A937MML8-F1
#
_entry.id   AF-A0A937MML8-F1
#
_cell.length_a   1.000
_cell.length_b   1.000
_cell.length_c   1.000
_cell.angle_alpha   90.00
_cell.angle_beta   90.00
_cell.angle_gamma   90.00
#
_symmetry.space_group_name_H-M   'P 1'
#
loop_
_entity.id
_entity.type
_entity.pdbx_description
1 polymer ?
#
loop_
_entity_poly.entity_id
_entity_poly.type
_entity_poly.pdbx_seq_one_letter_code
_entity_poly.pdbx_strand_id
1 'polypeptide(L)'
;MKKRSKRAKTKKPQSEHDPYLLRIGQGERLYKFYYFRPIAGLQYHFEYRILTKEKTDGILEMVSYNFKIENGVPQKTSITRVREIAKEQMDSIVQNVMIKTHSSPAEFEELDLSGFSTIDEQLEFLKKQDRVDTMYLM
;
A
#
# COMPACT_ATOMS: atom_id res chain seq x y z
N MET A 1 -48.04 12.95 31.45
CA MET A 1 -46.57 13.05 31.21
C MET A 1 -46.21 12.25 29.97
N LYS A 2 -45.82 12.89 28.86
CA LYS A 2 -45.37 12.18 27.63
C LYS A 2 -43.84 12.09 27.62
N LYS A 3 -43.28 10.88 27.74
CA LYS A 3 -41.83 10.64 27.60
C LYS A 3 -41.43 10.79 26.13
N ARG A 4 -40.58 11.79 25.83
CA ARG A 4 -39.93 11.95 24.52
C ARG A 4 -38.84 10.90 24.39
N SER A 5 -39.03 9.89 23.53
CA SER A 5 -37.95 9.01 23.10
C SER A 5 -36.88 9.83 22.37
N LYS A 6 -35.67 9.85 22.92
CA LYS A 6 -34.48 10.35 22.22
C LYS A 6 -34.25 9.43 21.03
N ARG A 7 -34.46 9.94 19.81
CA ARG A 7 -33.96 9.29 18.58
C ARG A 7 -32.45 9.15 18.73
N ALA A 8 -31.97 7.91 18.88
CA ALA A 8 -30.57 7.61 18.68
C ALA A 8 -30.21 8.10 17.27
N LYS A 9 -29.34 9.11 17.19
CA LYS A 9 -28.67 9.44 15.94
C LYS A 9 -27.90 8.19 15.55
N THR A 10 -28.41 7.45 14.57
CA THR A 10 -27.60 6.52 13.81
C THR A 10 -26.38 7.30 13.34
N LYS A 11 -25.23 7.04 13.95
CA LYS A 11 -23.95 7.43 13.37
C LYS A 11 -23.97 6.80 12.00
N LYS A 12 -24.16 7.60 10.95
CA LYS A 12 -23.75 7.21 9.60
C LYS A 12 -22.31 6.71 9.77
N PRO A 13 -21.94 5.52 9.28
CA PRO A 13 -20.53 5.21 9.19
C PRO A 13 -19.93 6.33 8.36
N GLN A 14 -19.11 7.16 8.99
CA GLN A 14 -18.19 8.01 8.28
C GLN A 14 -17.38 7.06 7.41
N SER A 15 -17.72 6.95 6.12
CA SER A 15 -16.74 6.56 5.11
C SER A 15 -15.79 7.75 4.96
N GLU A 16 -15.13 8.12 6.05
CA GLU A 16 -14.01 9.04 6.09
C GLU A 16 -12.85 8.25 5.52
N HIS A 17 -12.55 8.55 4.26
CA HIS A 17 -11.29 8.31 3.57
C HIS A 17 -10.34 7.37 4.32
N ASP A 18 -10.40 6.09 3.99
CA ASP A 18 -9.39 5.13 4.40
C ASP A 18 -8.00 5.72 3.98
N PRO A 19 -7.13 6.11 4.94
CA PRO A 19 -5.85 6.76 4.63
C PRO A 19 -4.87 5.82 3.90
N TYR A 20 -5.23 4.54 3.78
CA TYR A 20 -4.44 3.46 3.20
C TYR A 20 -4.58 3.42 1.66
N LEU A 21 -5.52 4.17 1.08
CA LEU A 21 -5.83 4.11 -0.36
C LEU A 21 -4.87 4.93 -1.22
N LEU A 22 -3.95 4.25 -1.91
CA LEU A 22 -3.30 4.83 -3.08
C LEU A 22 -4.34 4.84 -4.21
N ARG A 23 -5.07 5.95 -4.35
CA ARG A 23 -6.11 6.09 -5.37
C ARG A 23 -5.46 6.28 -6.73
N ILE A 24 -5.96 5.59 -7.74
CA ILE A 24 -5.47 5.73 -9.11
C ILE A 24 -6.47 6.57 -9.90
N GLY A 25 -6.07 7.80 -10.21
CA GLY A 25 -6.82 8.71 -11.04
C GLY A 25 -6.74 8.36 -12.53
N GLN A 26 -7.56 9.02 -13.33
CA GLN A 26 -7.53 8.87 -14.78
C GLN A 26 -6.15 9.29 -15.33
N GLY A 27 -5.51 8.40 -16.09
CA GLY A 27 -4.18 8.62 -16.65
C GLY A 27 -3.02 8.36 -15.67
N GLU A 28 -3.32 8.04 -14.41
CA GLU A 28 -2.34 7.54 -13.46
C GLU A 28 -2.24 6.00 -13.57
N ARG A 29 -1.12 5.44 -13.13
CA ARG A 29 -0.89 3.99 -13.15
C ARG A 29 0.01 3.55 -12.01
N LEU A 30 -0.07 2.28 -11.61
CA LEU A 30 0.92 1.74 -10.69
C LEU A 30 2.30 1.76 -11.36
N TYR A 31 3.34 2.02 -10.57
CA TYR A 31 4.71 2.04 -11.08
C TYR A 31 5.47 0.81 -10.60
N LYS A 32 5.88 0.79 -9.33
CA LYS A 32 6.59 -0.32 -8.71
C LYS A 32 6.05 -0.64 -7.34
N PHE A 33 6.20 -1.89 -6.95
CA PHE A 33 5.89 -2.38 -5.61
C PHE A 33 7.12 -3.02 -4.98
N TYR A 34 7.47 -2.60 -3.77
CA TYR A 34 8.63 -3.09 -3.05
C TYR A 34 8.18 -3.84 -1.80
N TYR A 35 8.74 -5.02 -1.57
CA TYR A 35 8.50 -5.86 -0.40
C TYR A 35 9.82 -6.09 0.33
N PHE A 36 9.78 -5.91 1.64
CA PHE A 36 10.90 -6.21 2.53
C PHE A 36 10.39 -7.21 3.56
N ARG A 37 10.95 -8.42 3.55
CA ARG A 37 10.51 -9.57 4.34
C ARG A 37 11.63 -9.99 5.30
N PRO A 38 11.89 -9.21 6.37
CA PRO A 38 12.97 -9.51 7.28
C PRO A 38 12.76 -10.88 7.96
N ILE A 39 13.80 -11.70 8.03
CA ILE A 39 13.79 -13.03 8.65
C ILE A 39 13.33 -12.95 10.10
N ALA A 40 13.72 -11.90 10.82
CA ALA A 40 13.29 -11.64 12.20
C ALA A 40 11.75 -11.53 12.37
N GLY A 41 11.03 -11.23 11.29
CA GLY A 41 9.58 -11.08 11.24
C GLY A 41 8.81 -12.24 10.59
N LEU A 42 9.50 -13.29 10.12
CA LEU A 42 8.89 -14.41 9.37
C LEU A 42 7.74 -15.08 10.11
N GLN A 43 7.88 -15.28 11.42
CA GLN A 43 6.88 -15.93 12.27
C GLN A 43 5.52 -15.21 12.31
N TYR A 44 5.49 -13.92 11.94
CA TYR A 44 4.28 -13.09 11.90
C TYR A 44 3.84 -12.76 10.46
N HIS A 45 4.46 -13.40 9.45
CA HIS A 45 4.33 -13.01 8.05
C HIS A 45 4.52 -11.49 7.86
N PHE A 46 5.48 -10.93 8.61
CA PHE A 46 5.71 -9.50 8.60
C PHE A 46 6.40 -9.07 7.31
N GLU A 47 5.87 -8.03 6.70
CA GLU A 47 6.45 -7.39 5.53
C GLU A 47 6.40 -5.87 5.71
N TYR A 48 7.46 -5.17 5.36
CA TYR A 48 7.34 -3.75 5.04
C TYR A 48 7.07 -3.63 3.55
N ARG A 49 6.10 -2.82 3.16
CA ARG A 49 5.69 -2.67 1.76
C ARG A 49 5.75 -1.20 1.36
N ILE A 50 6.18 -0.94 0.13
CA ILE A 50 6.14 0.40 -0.49
C ILE A 50 5.44 0.28 -1.83
N LEU A 51 4.28 0.89 -1.96
CA LEU A 51 3.55 1.00 -3.21
C LEU A 51 3.79 2.36 -3.84
N THR A 52 4.02 2.38 -5.15
CA THR A 52 4.13 3.63 -5.92
C THR A 52 3.16 3.66 -7.08
N LYS A 53 2.61 4.84 -7.37
CA LYS A 53 1.95 5.14 -8.65
C LYS A 53 2.68 6.28 -9.33
N GLU A 54 2.62 6.28 -10.64
CA GLU A 54 3.01 7.38 -11.50
C GLU A 54 1.79 8.25 -11.78
N LYS A 55 1.91 9.54 -11.48
CA LYS A 55 0.92 10.56 -11.83
C LYS A 55 1.09 10.98 -13.29
N THR A 56 0.14 11.75 -13.82
CA THR A 56 0.16 12.22 -15.22
C THR A 56 1.35 13.13 -15.57
N ASP A 57 1.99 13.73 -14.57
CA ASP A 57 3.18 14.56 -14.70
C ASP A 57 4.51 13.76 -14.65
N GLY A 58 4.43 12.43 -14.50
CA GLY A 58 5.58 11.54 -14.37
C GLY A 58 6.19 11.47 -12.96
N ILE A 59 5.68 12.26 -12.00
CA ILE A 59 6.09 12.21 -10.59
C ILE A 59 5.40 11.04 -9.89
N LEU A 60 6.08 10.41 -8.94
CA LEU A 60 5.51 9.33 -8.16
C LEU A 60 4.77 9.84 -6.92
N GLU A 61 3.63 9.21 -6.62
CA GLU A 61 3.05 9.17 -5.26
C GLU A 61 3.39 7.81 -4.64
N MET A 62 3.78 7.82 -3.37
CA MET A 62 4.22 6.64 -2.63
C MET A 62 3.39 6.47 -1.36
N VAL A 63 3.04 5.22 -1.05
CA VAL A 63 2.50 4.81 0.25
C VAL A 63 3.35 3.66 0.77
N SER A 64 3.85 3.77 2.01
CA SER A 64 4.54 2.69 2.70
C SER A 64 3.81 2.27 3.96
N TYR A 65 3.93 0.99 4.35
CA TYR A 65 3.27 0.44 5.53
C TYR A 65 3.89 -0.88 5.97
N ASN A 66 3.69 -1.21 7.25
CA ASN A 66 3.90 -2.54 7.78
C ASN A 66 2.68 -3.41 7.49
N PHE A 67 2.90 -4.61 6.98
CA PHE A 67 1.92 -5.66 6.76
C PHE A 67 2.24 -6.86 7.65
N LYS A 68 1.23 -7.45 8.29
CA LYS A 68 1.36 -8.74 8.99
C LYS A 68 0.03 -9.47 8.96
N ILE A 69 0.06 -10.78 9.18
CA ILE A 69 -1.15 -11.57 9.38
C ILE A 69 -1.27 -11.85 10.87
N GLU A 70 -2.33 -11.36 11.50
CA GLU A 70 -2.60 -11.59 12.92
C GLU A 70 -3.96 -12.28 13.06
N ASN A 71 -3.97 -13.49 13.63
CA ASN A 71 -5.18 -14.33 13.75
C ASN A 71 -5.91 -14.57 12.42
N GLY A 72 -5.16 -14.72 11.32
CA GLY A 72 -5.71 -14.90 9.97
C GLY A 72 -6.25 -13.61 9.33
N VAL A 73 -6.13 -12.47 10.01
CA VAL A 73 -6.58 -11.16 9.50
C VAL A 73 -5.36 -10.34 9.06
N PRO A 74 -5.32 -9.88 7.79
CA PRO A 74 -4.31 -8.93 7.34
C PRO A 74 -4.40 -7.61 8.10
N GLN A 75 -3.29 -7.16 8.66
CA GLN A 75 -3.18 -5.86 9.32
C GLN A 75 -2.18 -4.97 8.61
N LYS A 76 -2.54 -3.70 8.48
CA LYS A 76 -1.68 -2.64 7.96
C LYS A 76 -1.45 -1.60 9.06
N THR A 77 -0.19 -1.30 9.35
CA THR A 77 0.21 -0.33 10.39
C THR A 77 1.33 0.58 9.91
N SER A 78 1.64 1.63 10.68
CA SER A 78 2.75 2.56 10.41
C SER A 78 2.74 3.14 8.99
N ILE A 79 1.58 3.63 8.57
CA ILE A 79 1.36 4.07 7.19
C ILE A 79 1.94 5.45 6.98
N THR A 80 2.75 5.57 5.94
CA THR A 80 3.32 6.83 5.49
C THR A 80 2.92 7.06 4.05
N ARG A 81 2.50 8.28 3.72
CA ARG A 81 2.20 8.71 2.36
C ARG A 81 3.07 9.90 1.99
N VAL A 82 3.66 9.85 0.81
CA VAL A 82 4.44 10.94 0.22
C VAL A 82 3.89 11.21 -1.18
N ARG A 83 3.44 12.43 -1.42
CA ARG A 83 2.69 12.79 -2.65
C ARG A 83 3.56 13.02 -3.87
N GLU A 84 4.82 13.35 -3.64
CA GLU A 84 5.74 13.78 -4.68
C GLU A 84 7.11 13.18 -4.41
N ILE A 85 7.51 12.25 -5.26
CA ILE A 85 8.82 11.62 -5.28
C ILE A 85 9.27 11.55 -6.74
N ALA A 86 10.48 12.04 -7.02
CA ALA A 86 11.09 11.85 -8.34
C ALA A 86 11.55 10.40 -8.48
N LYS A 87 11.43 9.80 -9.68
CA LYS A 87 11.73 8.38 -9.90
C LYS A 87 13.15 8.01 -9.49
N GLU A 88 14.09 8.92 -9.71
CA GLU A 88 15.51 8.77 -9.40
C GLU A 88 15.77 8.67 -7.89
N GLN A 89 14.83 9.13 -7.06
CA GLN A 89 14.93 9.04 -5.61
C GLN A 89 14.55 7.64 -5.08
N MET A 90 13.84 6.83 -5.88
CA MET A 90 13.34 5.53 -5.42
C MET A 90 14.45 4.58 -5.02
N ASP A 91 15.53 4.49 -5.79
CA ASP A 91 16.65 3.61 -5.49
C ASP A 91 17.28 3.94 -4.13
N SER A 92 17.48 5.24 -3.85
CA SER A 92 18.00 5.69 -2.55
C SER A 92 17.03 5.39 -1.41
N ILE A 93 15.73 5.59 -1.61
CA ILE A 93 14.70 5.26 -0.61
C ILE A 93 14.72 3.77 -0.29
N VAL A 94 14.70 2.91 -1.32
CA VAL A 94 14.69 1.46 -1.18
C VAL A 94 15.95 0.98 -0.47
N GLN A 95 17.14 1.46 -0.86
CA GLN A 95 18.40 1.12 -0.19
C GLN A 95 18.39 1.53 1.29
N ASN A 96 17.92 2.74 1.59
CA ASN A 96 17.82 3.21 2.97
C ASN A 96 16.87 2.35 3.81
N VAL A 97 15.77 1.87 3.22
CA VAL A 97 14.84 0.97 3.87
C VAL A 97 15.51 -0.37 4.13
N MET A 98 16.17 -0.99 3.14
CA MET A 98 16.91 -2.25 3.32
C MET A 98 17.91 -2.18 4.48
N ILE A 99 18.67 -1.07 4.55
CA ILE A 99 19.65 -0.84 5.63
C ILE A 99 18.94 -0.76 6.99
N LYS A 100 17.86 0.03 7.09
CA LYS A 100 17.13 0.24 8.34
C LYS A 100 16.36 -0.98 8.83
N THR A 101 15.88 -1.81 7.90
CA THR A 101 15.19 -3.07 8.23
C THR A 101 16.14 -4.25 8.37
N HIS A 102 17.44 -4.03 8.20
CA HIS A 102 18.46 -5.09 8.14
C HIS A 102 18.11 -6.21 7.16
N SER A 103 17.45 -5.86 6.06
CA SER A 103 17.04 -6.83 5.04
C SER A 103 18.15 -7.04 4.03
N SER A 104 18.47 -8.30 3.76
CA SER A 104 19.36 -8.71 2.68
C SER A 104 18.65 -8.67 1.32
N PRO A 105 19.39 -8.75 0.20
CA PRO A 105 18.78 -8.86 -1.12
C PRO A 105 17.83 -10.05 -1.29
N ALA A 106 18.04 -11.15 -0.56
CA ALA A 106 17.14 -12.31 -0.58
C ALA A 106 15.81 -12.04 0.15
N GLU A 107 15.77 -11.05 1.03
CA GLU A 107 14.59 -10.62 1.79
C GLU A 107 13.85 -9.46 1.10
N PHE A 108 14.38 -8.98 -0.03
CA PHE A 108 13.84 -7.88 -0.80
C PHE A 108 13.28 -8.37 -2.13
N GLU A 109 12.15 -7.82 -2.55
CA GLU A 109 11.54 -8.08 -3.84
C GLU A 109 11.01 -6.77 -4.43
N GLU A 110 11.36 -6.52 -5.69
CA GLU A 110 10.82 -5.45 -6.50
C GLU A 110 9.92 -6.05 -7.59
N LEU A 111 8.66 -5.58 -7.64
CA LEU A 111 7.74 -5.87 -8.72
C LEU A 111 7.59 -4.61 -9.59
N ASP A 112 8.10 -4.69 -10.81
CA ASP A 112 7.92 -3.64 -11.82
C ASP A 112 6.60 -3.83 -12.57
N LEU A 113 5.72 -2.83 -12.47
CA LEU A 113 4.41 -2.81 -13.12
C LEU A 113 4.40 -1.90 -14.35
N SER A 114 5.48 -1.19 -14.65
CA SER A 114 5.54 -0.21 -15.74
C SER A 114 5.43 -0.84 -17.13
N GLY A 115 5.70 -2.14 -17.24
CA GLY A 115 5.60 -2.91 -18.47
C GLY A 115 4.18 -3.33 -18.87
N PHE A 116 3.18 -3.18 -18.00
CA PHE A 116 1.78 -3.47 -18.34
C PHE A 116 1.14 -2.32 -19.11
N SER A 117 0.24 -2.65 -20.04
CA SER A 117 -0.39 -1.66 -20.92
C SER A 117 -1.55 -0.94 -20.23
N THR A 118 -2.22 -1.61 -19.28
CA THR A 118 -3.40 -1.08 -18.60
C THR A 118 -3.35 -1.29 -17.09
N ILE A 119 -4.10 -0.49 -16.35
CA ILE A 119 -4.25 -0.68 -14.89
C ILE A 119 -4.92 -2.02 -14.57
N ASP A 120 -5.88 -2.46 -15.38
CA ASP A 120 -6.56 -3.74 -15.17
C ASP A 120 -5.57 -4.91 -15.28
N GLU A 121 -4.65 -4.87 -16.24
CA GLU A 121 -3.56 -5.85 -16.34
C GLU A 121 -2.65 -5.84 -15.11
N GLN A 122 -2.28 -4.64 -14.60
CA GLN A 122 -1.49 -4.51 -13.38
C GLN A 122 -2.20 -5.13 -12.18
N LEU A 123 -3.51 -4.85 -12.02
CA LEU A 123 -4.32 -5.39 -10.93
C LEU A 123 -4.50 -6.90 -11.03
N GLU A 124 -4.78 -7.43 -12.23
CA GLU A 124 -4.90 -8.87 -12.44
C GLU A 124 -3.58 -9.61 -12.19
N PHE A 125 -2.45 -9.03 -12.60
CA PHE A 125 -1.14 -9.57 -12.25
C PHE A 125 -0.93 -9.63 -10.74
N LEU A 126 -1.24 -8.55 -10.02
CA LEU A 126 -1.06 -8.47 -8.57
C LEU A 126 -1.98 -9.41 -7.79
N LYS A 127 -3.22 -9.61 -8.26
CA LYS A 127 -4.15 -10.62 -7.69
C LYS A 127 -3.59 -12.04 -7.84
N LYS A 128 -3.05 -12.39 -9.00
CA LYS A 128 -2.45 -13.71 -9.25
C LYS A 128 -1.23 -13.98 -8.35
N GLN A 129 -0.52 -12.94 -7.95
CA GLN A 129 0.62 -13.03 -7.05
C GLN A 129 0.20 -12.97 -5.55
N ASP A 130 -1.09 -12.85 -5.25
CA ASP A 130 -1.65 -12.64 -3.89
C ASP A 130 -1.01 -11.45 -3.15
N ARG A 131 -0.62 -10.42 -3.90
CA ARG A 131 0.17 -9.29 -3.35
C ARG A 131 -0.65 -8.06 -3.01
N VAL A 132 -1.86 -7.95 -3.57
CA VAL A 132 -2.72 -6.78 -3.44
C VAL A 132 -4.12 -7.18 -3.05
N ASP A 133 -4.62 -6.57 -1.99
CA ASP A 133 -6.05 -6.49 -1.76
C ASP A 133 -6.60 -5.28 -2.54
N THR A 134 -7.29 -5.56 -3.64
CA THR A 134 -7.78 -4.55 -4.59
C THR A 134 -8.82 -3.62 -4.01
N MET A 135 -9.43 -3.97 -2.87
CA MET A 135 -10.31 -3.09 -2.12
C MET A 135 -9.61 -1.77 -1.73
N TYR A 136 -8.27 -1.77 -1.68
CA TYR A 136 -7.49 -0.63 -1.22
C TYR A 136 -6.82 0.21 -2.33
N LEU A 137 -7.12 -0.07 -3.60
CA LEU A 137 -6.58 0.66 -4.75
C LEU A 137 -7.65 1.48 -5.50
N MET A 138 -8.93 1.32 -5.12
CA MET A 138 -10.09 1.97 -5.74
C MET A 138 -10.49 3.26 -5.02
#